data_AF-A0A5S3SLH7-F1
#
_entry.id   AF-A0A5S3SLH7-F1
#
_cell.length_a   1.000
_cell.length_b   1.000
_cell.length_c   1.000
_cell.angle_alpha   90.00
_cell.angle_beta   90.00
_cell.angle_gamma   90.00
#
_symmetry.space_group_name_H-M   'P 1'
#
loop_
_entity.id
_entity.type
_entity.pdbx_description
1 polymer ?
#
loop_
_entity_poly.entity_id
_entity_poly.type
_entity_poly.pdbx_seq_one_letter_code
_entity_poly.pdbx_strand_id
1 'polypeptide(L)'
;MSTVNELMLEASRLKDGDPIKIKLGEQAILLADKSNDIELKYKSRVSLIEDAAFAGHPEKALVNFGWCIAQCEKFPEQFPLANMLWKYKYVIDCAIGFHSISRSKLELLMDNMQRHYTQAGYSLRPVHYMNAQLYLSTGELEKSLQQLQVSQGLENDRFADCAACEVHFMVVLLVALNRDSEAVNAALPLLQGSQSCAEVPHLTLPELLISASRLGNADLGKMLLTSGYQLVRDNSKFLHQIGLQIQYCAIHQLIETGMDRVLNHYDWLFKNIDQRGHYQYFIGVSMLLKSVHLDGKTSLLLAMPKSFELFNESGNYNPQALFDYFYSKALEIAEAFDRRNDNKFYQDQIEKKLAMIKA
;
A
#
# COMPACT_ATOMS: atom_id res chain seq x y z
N MET A 1 36.14 -8.24 10.75
CA MET A 1 34.77 -8.73 10.52
C MET A 1 33.85 -7.80 11.28
N SER A 2 32.85 -7.20 10.63
CA SER A 2 31.89 -6.33 11.32
C SER A 2 31.12 -7.12 12.39
N THR A 3 30.84 -6.50 13.53
CA THR A 3 30.00 -7.07 14.59
C THR A 3 28.51 -6.94 14.23
N VAL A 4 27.64 -7.71 14.91
CA VAL A 4 26.18 -7.59 14.73
C VAL A 4 25.70 -6.16 14.95
N ASN A 5 26.18 -5.50 16.01
CA ASN A 5 25.77 -4.13 16.36
C ASN A 5 26.25 -3.11 15.32
N GLU A 6 27.43 -3.29 14.73
CA GLU A 6 27.93 -2.43 13.66
C GLU A 6 27.05 -2.54 12.41
N LEU A 7 26.68 -3.76 12.00
CA LEU A 7 25.79 -3.97 10.85
C LEU A 7 24.40 -3.37 11.09
N MET A 8 23.84 -3.54 12.29
CA MET A 8 22.55 -2.94 12.64
C MET A 8 22.61 -1.41 12.65
N LEU A 9 23.70 -0.83 13.16
CA LEU A 9 23.90 0.62 13.17
C LEU A 9 24.11 1.20 11.77
N GLU A 10 24.78 0.46 10.88
CA GLU A 10 24.91 0.83 9.48
C GLU A 10 23.55 0.79 8.78
N ALA A 11 22.78 -0.28 8.97
CA ALA A 11 21.43 -0.41 8.44
C ALA A 11 20.51 0.73 8.92
N SER A 12 20.55 1.09 10.20
CA SER A 12 19.68 2.13 10.76
C SER A 12 19.92 3.54 10.18
N ARG A 13 21.04 3.76 9.47
CA ARG A 13 21.35 5.03 8.79
C ARG A 13 20.84 5.08 7.35
N LEU A 14 20.40 3.94 6.80
CA LEU A 14 19.83 3.86 5.47
C LEU A 14 18.33 4.17 5.52
N LYS A 15 17.81 4.65 4.39
CA LYS A 15 16.37 4.94 4.25
C LYS A 15 15.56 3.64 4.28
N ASP A 16 14.33 3.73 4.76
CA ASP A 16 13.40 2.60 4.68
C ASP A 16 13.17 2.20 3.23
N GLY A 17 13.06 0.88 2.99
CA GLY A 17 12.97 0.32 1.64
C GLY A 17 14.29 0.16 0.89
N ASP A 18 15.44 0.62 1.44
CA ASP A 18 16.74 0.42 0.79
C ASP A 18 17.14 -1.08 0.78
N PRO A 19 17.38 -1.70 -0.40
CA PRO A 19 17.79 -3.10 -0.48
C PRO A 19 19.08 -3.43 0.29
N ILE A 20 19.97 -2.46 0.49
CA ILE A 20 21.20 -2.62 1.28
C ILE A 20 20.85 -2.76 2.77
N LYS A 21 19.84 -2.03 3.26
CA LYS A 21 19.35 -2.13 4.65
C LYS A 21 18.93 -3.56 4.99
N ILE A 22 18.19 -4.19 4.08
CA ILE A 22 17.76 -5.60 4.20
C ILE A 22 18.96 -6.55 4.24
N LYS A 23 19.92 -6.40 3.31
CA LYS A 23 21.11 -7.25 3.27
C LYS A 23 21.94 -7.15 4.55
N LEU A 24 22.11 -5.94 5.09
CA LEU A 24 22.83 -5.72 6.35
C LEU A 24 22.10 -6.38 7.52
N GLY A 25 20.77 -6.26 7.59
CA GLY A 25 19.96 -6.93 8.61
C GLY A 25 20.05 -8.46 8.54
N GLU A 26 20.02 -9.04 7.33
CA GLU A 26 20.21 -10.49 7.14
C GLU A 26 21.60 -10.95 7.58
N GLN A 27 22.65 -10.19 7.24
CA GLN A 27 24.01 -10.48 7.70
C GLN A 27 24.12 -10.38 9.24
N ALA A 28 23.49 -9.38 9.85
CA ALA A 28 23.44 -9.22 11.29
C ALA A 28 22.81 -10.44 11.98
N ILE A 29 21.69 -10.95 11.43
CA ILE A 29 21.03 -12.17 11.94
C ILE A 29 21.93 -13.40 11.78
N LEU A 30 22.56 -13.58 10.62
CA LEU A 30 23.47 -14.71 10.38
C LEU A 30 24.67 -14.73 11.34
N LEU A 31 25.20 -13.56 11.70
CA LEU A 31 26.24 -13.43 12.71
C LEU A 31 25.70 -13.66 14.13
N ALA A 32 24.52 -13.12 14.44
CA ALA A 32 23.88 -13.32 15.73
C ALA A 32 23.57 -14.80 15.99
N ASP A 33 23.12 -15.54 14.98
CA ASP A 33 22.75 -16.96 15.08
C ASP A 33 23.93 -17.87 15.44
N LYS A 34 25.16 -17.48 15.06
CA LYS A 34 26.40 -18.16 15.44
C LYS A 34 26.82 -17.94 16.89
N SER A 35 26.21 -16.97 17.57
CA SER A 35 26.44 -16.71 19.00
C SER A 35 25.48 -17.53 19.88
N ASN A 36 25.78 -17.61 21.18
CA ASN A 36 24.84 -18.13 22.18
C ASN A 36 23.98 -17.03 22.81
N ASP A 37 24.01 -15.81 22.24
CA ASP A 37 23.29 -14.64 22.76
C ASP A 37 21.89 -14.55 22.14
N ILE A 38 20.89 -15.02 22.89
CA ILE A 38 19.49 -14.98 22.46
C ILE A 38 18.95 -13.54 22.35
N GLU A 39 19.45 -12.62 23.16
CA GLU A 39 19.03 -11.21 23.12
C GLU A 39 19.52 -10.54 21.84
N LEU A 40 20.75 -10.83 21.42
CA LEU A 40 21.30 -10.36 20.15
C LEU A 40 20.55 -10.96 18.93
N LYS A 41 20.18 -12.24 19.00
CA LYS A 41 19.34 -12.90 17.98
C LYS A 41 17.95 -12.27 17.90
N TYR A 42 17.39 -11.89 19.03
CA TYR A 42 16.08 -11.23 19.11
C TYR A 42 16.13 -9.81 18.57
N LYS A 43 17.06 -8.97 19.04
CA LYS A 43 17.19 -7.57 18.61
C LYS A 43 17.46 -7.44 17.11
N SER A 44 18.33 -8.27 16.56
CA SER A 44 18.63 -8.26 15.10
C SER A 44 17.39 -8.57 14.26
N ARG A 45 16.59 -9.55 14.67
CA ARG A 45 15.32 -9.90 13.99
C ARG A 45 14.26 -8.83 14.16
N VAL A 46 14.11 -8.27 15.36
CA VAL A 46 13.18 -7.16 15.63
C VAL A 46 13.45 -5.96 14.73
N SER A 47 14.72 -5.64 14.48
CA SER A 47 15.13 -4.58 13.55
C SER A 47 14.74 -4.91 12.11
N LEU A 48 14.99 -6.14 11.65
CA LEU A 48 14.72 -6.52 10.26
C LEU A 48 13.22 -6.60 9.94
N ILE A 49 12.33 -6.87 10.90
CA ILE A 49 10.89 -7.05 10.64
C ILE A 49 10.27 -5.82 9.98
N GLU A 50 10.53 -4.63 10.53
CA GLU A 50 9.98 -3.38 10.02
C GLU A 50 10.61 -3.02 8.67
N ASP A 51 11.93 -3.15 8.58
CA ASP A 51 12.67 -2.91 7.35
C ASP A 51 12.16 -3.81 6.22
N ALA A 52 12.00 -5.11 6.48
CA ALA A 52 11.48 -6.07 5.52
C ALA A 52 10.02 -5.80 5.15
N ALA A 53 9.18 -5.39 6.10
CA ALA A 53 7.79 -5.06 5.81
C ALA A 53 7.68 -3.85 4.87
N PHE A 54 8.41 -2.77 5.15
CA PHE A 54 8.42 -1.55 4.32
C PHE A 54 9.18 -1.73 3.01
N ALA A 55 10.18 -2.62 2.99
CA ALA A 55 10.82 -3.11 1.78
C ALA A 55 10.08 -4.31 1.19
N GLY A 56 8.78 -4.49 1.46
CA GLY A 56 7.87 -5.44 0.79
C GLY A 56 8.42 -6.86 0.59
N HIS A 57 9.10 -7.34 1.61
CA HIS A 57 9.55 -8.72 1.75
C HIS A 57 8.70 -9.40 2.84
N PRO A 58 7.40 -9.67 2.57
CA PRO A 58 6.49 -10.24 3.57
C PRO A 58 6.99 -11.57 4.11
N GLU A 59 7.66 -12.39 3.29
CA GLU A 59 8.25 -13.65 3.69
C GLU A 59 9.33 -13.46 4.76
N LYS A 60 10.19 -12.45 4.60
CA LYS A 60 11.26 -12.14 5.57
C LYS A 60 10.65 -11.55 6.83
N ALA A 61 9.68 -10.65 6.70
CA ALA A 61 8.99 -10.06 7.84
C ALA A 61 8.28 -11.14 8.67
N LEU A 62 7.50 -12.02 8.03
CA LEU A 62 6.73 -13.08 8.69
C LEU A 62 7.61 -14.12 9.39
N VAL A 63 8.70 -14.57 8.75
CA VAL A 63 9.61 -15.56 9.35
C VAL A 63 10.28 -15.00 10.60
N ASN A 64 10.81 -13.78 10.53
CA ASN A 64 11.47 -13.14 11.67
C ASN A 64 10.46 -12.78 12.77
N PHE A 65 9.28 -12.31 12.40
CA PHE A 65 8.20 -11.99 13.31
C PHE A 65 7.72 -13.21 14.09
N GLY A 66 7.44 -14.32 13.39
CA GLY A 66 7.02 -15.57 14.02
C GLY A 66 8.06 -16.10 15.01
N TRP A 67 9.35 -16.02 14.67
CA TRP A 67 10.43 -16.40 15.59
C TRP A 67 10.46 -15.52 16.84
N CYS A 68 10.32 -14.19 16.69
CA CYS A 68 10.29 -13.25 17.82
C CYS A 68 9.08 -13.49 18.73
N ILE A 69 7.89 -13.71 18.16
CA ILE A 69 6.69 -14.05 18.94
C ILE A 69 6.91 -15.32 19.76
N ALA A 70 7.48 -16.37 19.16
CA ALA A 70 7.79 -17.60 19.89
C ALA A 70 8.79 -17.37 21.05
N GLN A 71 9.72 -16.41 20.94
CA GLN A 71 10.58 -16.04 22.06
C GLN A 71 9.84 -15.27 23.15
N CYS A 72 8.89 -14.39 22.77
CA CYS A 72 8.03 -13.71 23.74
C CYS A 72 7.18 -14.69 24.53
N GLU A 73 6.64 -15.73 23.89
CA GLU A 73 5.85 -16.78 24.55
C GLU A 73 6.71 -17.64 25.48
N LYS A 74 7.94 -17.98 25.05
CA LYS A 74 8.85 -18.83 25.81
C LYS A 74 9.54 -18.12 26.98
N PHE A 75 9.86 -16.84 26.83
CA PHE A 75 10.62 -16.04 27.80
C PHE A 75 9.97 -14.65 28.02
N PRO A 76 8.73 -14.58 28.55
CA PRO A 76 7.96 -13.34 28.62
C PRO A 76 8.59 -12.24 29.49
N GLU A 77 9.35 -12.61 30.53
CA GLU A 77 10.07 -11.65 31.38
C GLU A 77 11.25 -11.00 30.63
N GLN A 78 11.94 -11.76 29.78
CA GLN A 78 13.08 -11.29 29.00
C GLN A 78 12.65 -10.56 27.71
N PHE A 79 11.58 -11.05 27.07
CA PHE A 79 11.06 -10.51 25.82
C PHE A 79 9.56 -10.18 25.94
N PRO A 80 9.21 -9.03 26.52
CA PRO A 80 7.81 -8.65 26.69
C PRO A 80 7.07 -8.53 25.36
N LEU A 81 5.87 -9.14 25.27
CA LEU A 81 4.99 -9.06 24.09
C LEU A 81 4.72 -7.61 23.64
N ALA A 82 4.66 -6.66 24.57
CA ALA A 82 4.43 -5.25 24.30
C ALA A 82 5.42 -4.63 23.28
N ASN A 83 6.62 -5.21 23.13
CA ASN A 83 7.63 -4.79 22.15
C ASN A 83 7.31 -5.21 20.71
N MET A 84 6.39 -6.16 20.54
CA MET A 84 5.99 -6.76 19.27
C MET A 84 4.60 -6.34 18.81
N LEU A 85 3.73 -5.87 19.72
CA LEU A 85 2.33 -5.55 19.39
C LEU A 85 2.19 -4.56 18.24
N TRP A 86 2.96 -3.47 18.26
CA TRP A 86 2.91 -2.48 17.17
C TRP A 86 3.34 -3.08 15.81
N LYS A 87 4.29 -4.03 15.82
CA LYS A 87 4.81 -4.68 14.60
C LYS A 87 3.78 -5.58 13.91
N TYR A 88 2.75 -6.05 14.62
CA TYR A 88 1.63 -6.74 13.97
C TYR A 88 1.05 -5.92 12.82
N LYS A 89 0.87 -4.61 13.02
CA LYS A 89 0.26 -3.72 12.02
C LYS A 89 1.04 -3.72 10.70
N TYR A 90 2.37 -3.56 10.78
CA TYR A 90 3.25 -3.54 9.60
C TYR A 90 3.32 -4.91 8.91
N VAL A 91 3.44 -5.98 9.68
CA VAL A 91 3.51 -7.35 9.14
C VAL A 91 2.22 -7.73 8.44
N ILE A 92 1.08 -7.35 9.03
CA ILE A 92 -0.24 -7.60 8.46
C ILE A 92 -0.47 -6.76 7.21
N ASP A 93 -0.25 -5.45 7.23
CA ASP A 93 -0.45 -4.61 6.04
C ASP A 93 0.45 -5.07 4.89
N CYS A 94 1.71 -5.37 5.18
CA CYS A 94 2.62 -5.97 4.22
C CYS A 94 2.02 -7.28 3.66
N ALA A 95 1.62 -8.23 4.51
CA ALA A 95 1.06 -9.51 4.07
C ALA A 95 -0.23 -9.36 3.23
N ILE A 96 -1.08 -8.39 3.55
CA ILE A 96 -2.29 -8.06 2.77
C ILE A 96 -1.91 -7.66 1.34
N GLY A 97 -0.80 -6.95 1.15
CA GLY A 97 -0.31 -6.48 -0.14
C GLY A 97 0.20 -7.56 -1.10
N PHE A 98 0.27 -8.83 -0.67
CA PHE A 98 0.77 -9.93 -1.50
C PHE A 98 -0.25 -11.05 -1.67
N HIS A 99 -0.60 -11.38 -2.92
CA HIS A 99 -1.56 -12.45 -3.22
C HIS A 99 -1.00 -13.86 -2.92
N SER A 100 0.32 -13.99 -2.75
CA SER A 100 0.99 -15.26 -2.40
C SER A 100 0.75 -15.69 -0.94
N ILE A 101 0.36 -14.75 -0.06
CA ILE A 101 -0.05 -15.06 1.30
C ILE A 101 -1.52 -15.45 1.28
N SER A 102 -1.84 -16.70 1.61
CA SER A 102 -3.22 -17.20 1.60
C SER A 102 -4.11 -16.46 2.60
N ARG A 103 -5.42 -16.36 2.27
CA ARG A 103 -6.44 -15.78 3.16
C ARG A 103 -6.43 -16.38 4.57
N SER A 104 -6.33 -17.71 4.70
CA SER A 104 -6.26 -18.39 5.99
C SER A 104 -5.03 -18.00 6.83
N LYS A 105 -3.92 -17.59 6.20
CA LYS A 105 -2.73 -17.09 6.92
C LYS A 105 -2.98 -15.67 7.43
N LEU A 106 -3.68 -14.84 6.67
CA LEU A 106 -4.06 -13.49 7.10
C LEU A 106 -5.02 -13.55 8.29
N GLU A 107 -6.03 -14.42 8.23
CA GLU A 107 -6.98 -14.66 9.31
C GLU A 107 -6.25 -15.16 10.58
N LEU A 108 -5.33 -16.13 10.43
CA LEU A 108 -4.50 -16.59 11.54
C LEU A 108 -3.63 -15.48 12.16
N LEU A 109 -3.09 -14.56 11.36
CA LEU A 109 -2.34 -13.40 11.86
C LEU A 109 -3.23 -12.46 12.69
N MET A 110 -4.49 -12.25 12.26
CA MET A 110 -5.47 -11.46 13.01
C MET A 110 -5.82 -12.11 14.34
N ASP A 111 -6.10 -13.41 14.34
CA ASP A 111 -6.42 -14.16 15.56
C ASP A 111 -5.26 -14.11 16.56
N ASN A 112 -4.03 -14.25 16.05
CA ASN A 112 -2.82 -14.11 16.86
C ASN A 112 -2.65 -12.70 17.43
N MET A 113 -2.90 -11.66 16.62
CA MET A 113 -2.86 -10.27 17.08
C MET A 113 -3.88 -10.06 18.21
N GLN A 114 -5.13 -10.48 18.02
CA GLN A 114 -6.17 -10.36 19.05
C GLN A 114 -5.78 -11.04 20.36
N ARG A 115 -5.26 -12.27 20.29
CA ARG A 115 -4.81 -13.02 21.47
C ARG A 115 -3.70 -12.30 22.22
N HIS A 116 -2.68 -11.81 21.52
CA HIS A 116 -1.54 -11.16 22.17
C HIS A 116 -1.87 -9.77 22.71
N TYR A 117 -2.74 -9.01 22.05
CA TYR A 117 -3.25 -7.76 22.61
C TYR A 117 -4.06 -8.01 23.89
N THR A 118 -4.93 -9.03 23.89
CA THR A 118 -5.72 -9.43 25.06
C THR A 118 -4.81 -9.87 26.21
N GLN A 119 -3.83 -10.74 25.94
CA GLN A 119 -2.87 -11.23 26.94
C GLN A 119 -2.04 -10.11 27.55
N ALA A 120 -1.68 -9.11 26.75
CA ALA A 120 -0.89 -7.97 27.21
C ALA A 120 -1.72 -6.88 27.89
N GLY A 121 -3.06 -7.02 27.94
CA GLY A 121 -3.96 -6.08 28.62
C GLY A 121 -4.11 -4.73 27.93
N TYR A 122 -3.93 -4.68 26.60
CA TYR A 122 -4.08 -3.46 25.80
C TYR A 122 -5.41 -3.43 25.05
N SER A 123 -5.80 -2.23 24.60
CA SER A 123 -7.01 -2.00 23.83
C SER A 123 -7.00 -2.84 22.55
N LEU A 124 -8.15 -3.41 22.19
CA LEU A 124 -8.34 -4.11 20.91
C LEU A 124 -8.55 -3.16 19.73
N ARG A 125 -8.48 -1.83 19.95
CA ARG A 125 -8.61 -0.81 18.89
C ARG A 125 -7.74 -1.15 17.66
N PRO A 126 -6.42 -1.44 17.80
CA PRO A 126 -5.58 -1.77 16.64
C PRO A 126 -5.99 -3.07 15.95
N VAL A 127 -6.52 -4.04 16.69
CA VAL A 127 -6.99 -5.33 16.13
C VAL A 127 -8.19 -5.10 15.22
N HIS A 128 -9.17 -4.32 15.67
CA HIS A 128 -10.33 -3.98 14.86
C HIS A 128 -9.95 -3.09 13.66
N TYR A 129 -9.00 -2.17 13.83
CA TYR A 129 -8.46 -1.38 12.72
C TYR A 129 -7.80 -2.26 11.64
N MET A 130 -6.95 -3.23 12.03
CA MET A 130 -6.33 -4.14 11.07
C MET A 130 -7.33 -5.10 10.41
N ASN A 131 -8.35 -5.57 11.14
CA ASN A 131 -9.46 -6.32 10.55
C ASN A 131 -10.21 -5.48 9.50
N ALA A 132 -10.45 -4.21 9.79
CA ALA A 132 -11.07 -3.32 8.82
C ALA A 132 -10.24 -3.19 7.54
N GLN A 133 -8.91 -3.04 7.65
CA GLN A 133 -8.02 -3.02 6.49
C GLN A 133 -8.06 -4.32 5.67
N LEU A 134 -8.06 -5.47 6.35
CA LEU A 134 -8.21 -6.77 5.69
C LEU A 134 -9.53 -6.84 4.92
N TYR A 135 -10.65 -6.48 5.54
CA TYR A 135 -11.96 -6.49 4.88
C TYR A 135 -12.06 -5.52 3.71
N LEU A 136 -11.45 -4.33 3.81
CA LEU A 136 -11.36 -3.41 2.67
C LEU A 136 -10.61 -4.06 1.50
N SER A 137 -9.44 -4.66 1.78
CA SER A 137 -8.60 -5.29 0.75
C SER A 137 -9.21 -6.54 0.13
N THR A 138 -10.17 -7.16 0.80
CA THR A 138 -10.87 -8.37 0.33
C THR A 138 -12.23 -8.05 -0.28
N GLY A 139 -12.63 -6.78 -0.34
CA GLY A 139 -13.90 -6.35 -0.93
C GLY A 139 -15.11 -6.46 -0.01
N GLU A 140 -14.91 -6.78 1.27
CA GLU A 140 -15.98 -6.91 2.28
C GLU A 140 -16.26 -5.55 2.94
N LEU A 141 -16.61 -4.56 2.14
CA LEU A 141 -16.63 -3.13 2.54
C LEU A 141 -17.51 -2.84 3.77
N GLU A 142 -18.68 -3.46 3.88
CA GLU A 142 -19.56 -3.24 5.04
C GLU A 142 -18.98 -3.85 6.32
N LYS A 143 -18.32 -5.01 6.23
CA LYS A 143 -17.60 -5.57 7.38
C LYS A 143 -16.42 -4.69 7.77
N SER A 144 -15.72 -4.11 6.78
CA SER A 144 -14.66 -3.14 7.03
C SER A 144 -15.18 -1.93 7.82
N LEU A 145 -16.33 -1.39 7.42
CA LEU A 145 -16.94 -0.23 8.10
C LEU A 145 -17.35 -0.56 9.53
N GLN A 146 -17.97 -1.71 9.76
CA GLN A 146 -18.34 -2.17 11.09
C GLN A 146 -17.10 -2.30 11.99
N GLN A 147 -16.02 -2.91 11.50
CA GLN A 147 -14.77 -3.05 12.26
C GLN A 147 -14.12 -1.70 12.57
N LEU A 148 -14.12 -0.77 11.61
CA LEU A 148 -13.58 0.57 11.84
C LEU A 148 -14.39 1.34 12.90
N GLN A 149 -15.73 1.22 12.87
CA GLN A 149 -16.59 1.83 13.88
C GLN A 149 -16.35 1.26 15.28
N VAL A 150 -16.20 -0.07 15.39
CA VAL A 150 -15.83 -0.72 16.66
C VAL A 150 -14.46 -0.21 17.14
N SER A 151 -13.46 -0.20 16.27
CA SER A 151 -12.14 0.37 16.57
C SER A 151 -12.25 1.78 17.13
N GLN A 152 -13.01 2.66 16.46
CA GLN A 152 -13.17 4.06 16.88
C GLN A 152 -13.85 4.23 18.24
N GLY A 153 -14.72 3.30 18.64
CA GLY A 153 -15.38 3.29 19.95
C GLY A 153 -14.54 2.72 21.10
N LEU A 154 -13.39 2.09 20.82
CA LEU A 154 -12.51 1.53 21.84
C LEU A 154 -11.47 2.55 22.34
N GLU A 155 -10.92 2.28 23.53
CA GLU A 155 -9.90 3.12 24.16
C GLU A 155 -8.72 3.40 23.23
N ASN A 156 -8.30 4.66 23.16
CA ASN A 156 -7.13 5.11 22.45
C ASN A 156 -5.91 5.02 23.39
N ASP A 157 -5.30 3.84 23.44
CA ASP A 157 -4.07 3.61 24.19
C ASP A 157 -2.82 3.87 23.33
N ARG A 158 -1.63 3.58 23.89
CA ARG A 158 -0.33 3.80 23.21
C ARG A 158 -0.15 3.01 21.90
N PHE A 159 -1.02 2.06 21.56
CA PHE A 159 -0.96 1.29 20.31
C PHE A 159 -1.93 1.77 19.23
N ALA A 160 -2.77 2.76 19.54
CA ALA A 160 -3.63 3.41 18.55
C ALA A 160 -2.79 4.12 17.47
N ASP A 161 -3.35 4.19 16.26
CA ASP A 161 -2.76 4.97 15.18
C ASP A 161 -2.97 6.48 15.42
N CYS A 162 -2.14 7.31 14.78
CA CYS A 162 -2.32 8.74 14.90
C CYS A 162 -3.65 9.21 14.27
N ALA A 163 -4.20 10.32 14.76
CA ALA A 163 -5.50 10.84 14.29
C ALA A 163 -5.56 11.04 12.77
N ALA A 164 -4.46 11.49 12.14
CA ALA A 164 -4.40 11.67 10.70
C ALA A 164 -4.53 10.34 9.93
N CYS A 165 -3.92 9.25 10.43
CA CYS A 165 -4.04 7.92 9.85
C CYS A 165 -5.46 7.37 9.96
N GLU A 166 -6.12 7.58 11.11
CA GLU A 166 -7.51 7.15 11.29
C GLU A 166 -8.47 7.90 10.35
N VAL A 167 -8.27 9.21 10.15
CA VAL A 167 -9.03 9.99 9.17
C VAL A 167 -8.77 9.49 7.75
N HIS A 168 -7.52 9.24 7.38
CA HIS A 168 -7.18 8.71 6.06
C HIS A 168 -7.93 7.40 5.77
N PHE A 169 -7.91 6.45 6.70
CA PHE A 169 -8.54 5.16 6.47
C PHE A 169 -10.07 5.25 6.40
N MET A 170 -10.70 6.11 7.20
CA MET A 170 -12.12 6.43 7.07
C MET A 170 -12.44 7.00 5.67
N VAL A 171 -11.61 7.93 5.16
CA VAL A 171 -11.79 8.49 3.83
C VAL A 171 -11.72 7.40 2.76
N VAL A 172 -10.70 6.55 2.78
CA VAL A 172 -10.54 5.45 1.80
C VAL A 172 -11.78 4.54 1.80
N LEU A 173 -12.28 4.19 2.97
CA LEU A 173 -13.44 3.32 3.09
C LEU A 173 -14.74 3.99 2.58
N LEU A 174 -14.95 5.26 2.90
CA LEU A 174 -16.09 6.03 2.37
C LEU A 174 -16.02 6.17 0.85
N VAL A 175 -14.84 6.39 0.28
CA VAL A 175 -14.61 6.40 -1.18
C VAL A 175 -14.97 5.04 -1.79
N ALA A 176 -14.51 3.94 -1.18
CA ALA A 176 -14.79 2.58 -1.64
C ALA A 176 -16.30 2.25 -1.60
N LEU A 177 -17.02 2.78 -0.61
CA LEU A 177 -18.48 2.67 -0.47
C LEU A 177 -19.25 3.65 -1.37
N ASN A 178 -18.58 4.48 -2.17
CA ASN A 178 -19.16 5.56 -2.97
C ASN A 178 -19.95 6.60 -2.15
N ARG A 179 -19.56 6.80 -0.88
CA ARG A 179 -20.10 7.84 0.01
C ARG A 179 -19.31 9.14 -0.15
N ASP A 180 -19.27 9.65 -1.38
CA ASP A 180 -18.30 10.67 -1.81
C ASP A 180 -18.38 11.98 -1.00
N SER A 181 -19.58 12.48 -0.71
CA SER A 181 -19.74 13.70 0.10
C SER A 181 -19.24 13.51 1.53
N GLU A 182 -19.46 12.34 2.11
CA GLU A 182 -18.98 12.02 3.46
C GLU A 182 -17.47 11.86 3.47
N ALA A 183 -16.88 11.26 2.43
CA ALA A 183 -15.43 11.15 2.28
C ALA A 183 -14.75 12.53 2.25
N VAL A 184 -15.27 13.46 1.44
CA VAL A 184 -14.74 14.83 1.36
C VAL A 184 -14.87 15.56 2.70
N ASN A 185 -16.03 15.43 3.38
CA ASN A 185 -16.25 16.04 4.68
C ASN A 185 -15.31 15.47 5.76
N ALA A 186 -15.13 14.15 5.79
CA ALA A 186 -14.21 13.49 6.71
C ALA A 186 -12.75 13.95 6.48
N ALA A 187 -12.37 14.25 5.24
CA ALA A 187 -11.03 14.71 4.89
C ALA A 187 -10.75 16.19 5.21
N LEU A 188 -11.74 16.97 5.65
CA LEU A 188 -11.56 18.42 5.90
C LEU A 188 -10.35 18.74 6.80
N PRO A 189 -10.08 18.03 7.91
CA PRO A 189 -8.92 18.33 8.75
C PRO A 189 -7.58 18.21 8.00
N LEU A 190 -7.51 17.29 7.04
CA LEU A 190 -6.33 17.03 6.20
C LEU A 190 -6.22 18.04 5.06
N LEU A 191 -7.34 18.37 4.41
CA LEU A 191 -7.42 19.36 3.34
C LEU A 191 -7.07 20.77 3.82
N GLN A 192 -7.44 21.09 5.07
CA GLN A 192 -7.17 22.38 5.71
C GLN A 192 -5.77 22.42 6.38
N GLY A 193 -5.04 21.31 6.41
CA GLY A 193 -3.72 21.22 7.03
C GLY A 193 -3.73 21.24 8.58
N SER A 194 -4.89 21.08 9.21
CA SER A 194 -5.02 21.02 10.67
C SER A 194 -4.59 19.68 11.27
N GLN A 195 -4.49 18.63 10.44
CA GLN A 195 -3.97 17.31 10.80
C GLN A 195 -3.02 16.79 9.72
N SER A 196 -1.91 16.20 10.12
CA SER A 196 -0.93 15.56 9.25
C SER A 196 -0.04 14.58 10.03
N CYS A 197 0.65 13.70 9.31
CA CYS A 197 1.74 12.88 9.81
C CYS A 197 2.78 12.68 8.69
N ALA A 198 3.72 11.75 8.85
CA ALA A 198 4.77 11.49 7.87
C ALA A 198 4.26 11.11 6.47
N GLU A 199 3.07 10.51 6.36
CA GLU A 199 2.50 10.05 5.08
C GLU A 199 1.10 10.59 4.80
N VAL A 200 0.42 11.15 5.80
CA VAL A 200 -0.89 11.79 5.63
C VAL A 200 -0.67 13.30 5.64
N PRO A 201 -1.05 14.04 4.59
CA PRO A 201 -2.15 13.74 3.66
C PRO A 201 -1.72 13.14 2.31
N HIS A 202 -0.46 12.71 2.14
CA HIS A 202 0.08 12.25 0.85
C HIS A 202 -0.73 11.05 0.32
N LEU A 203 -1.08 10.11 1.22
CA LEU A 203 -1.94 8.98 0.90
C LEU A 203 -3.38 9.39 0.61
N THR A 204 -3.91 10.39 1.31
CA THR A 204 -5.35 10.69 1.31
C THR A 204 -5.81 11.58 0.16
N LEU A 205 -5.03 12.59 -0.23
CA LEU A 205 -5.47 13.52 -1.28
C LEU A 205 -5.77 12.81 -2.62
N PRO A 206 -4.93 11.89 -3.10
CA PRO A 206 -5.19 11.18 -4.36
C PRO A 206 -6.44 10.28 -4.30
N GLU A 207 -6.81 9.75 -3.14
CA GLU A 207 -8.02 8.92 -2.95
C GLU A 207 -9.31 9.70 -3.22
N LEU A 208 -9.29 11.01 -2.96
CA LEU A 208 -10.46 11.88 -3.17
C LEU A 208 -10.67 12.30 -4.63
N LEU A 209 -9.71 12.03 -5.54
CA LEU A 209 -9.83 12.40 -6.95
C LEU A 209 -11.07 11.81 -7.62
N ILE A 210 -11.40 10.56 -7.28
CA ILE A 210 -12.57 9.90 -7.83
C ILE A 210 -13.87 10.52 -7.28
N SER A 211 -13.90 10.86 -6.00
CA SER A 211 -15.03 11.54 -5.37
C SER A 211 -15.24 12.95 -5.92
N ALA A 212 -14.16 13.70 -6.17
CA ALA A 212 -14.23 14.99 -6.83
C ALA A 212 -14.88 14.88 -8.22
N SER A 213 -14.50 13.85 -9.00
CA SER A 213 -15.12 13.57 -10.31
C SER A 213 -16.61 13.24 -10.20
N ARG A 214 -16.99 12.34 -9.29
CA ARG A 214 -18.38 11.90 -9.10
C ARG A 214 -19.30 13.00 -8.59
N LEU A 215 -18.77 13.90 -7.75
CA LEU A 215 -19.49 15.07 -7.24
C LEU A 215 -19.51 16.25 -8.23
N GLY A 216 -18.78 16.17 -9.35
CA GLY A 216 -18.65 17.28 -10.29
C GLY A 216 -17.89 18.50 -9.73
N ASN A 217 -17.07 18.30 -8.69
CA ASN A 217 -16.32 19.38 -8.04
C ASN A 217 -14.95 19.57 -8.71
N ALA A 218 -14.95 20.31 -9.82
CA ALA A 218 -13.76 20.54 -10.63
C ALA A 218 -12.63 21.27 -9.88
N ASP A 219 -12.96 22.22 -9.00
CA ASP A 219 -11.98 22.98 -8.22
C ASP A 219 -11.22 22.06 -7.25
N LEU A 220 -11.95 21.20 -6.53
CA LEU A 220 -11.35 20.19 -5.67
C LEU A 220 -10.47 19.24 -6.50
N GLY A 221 -10.99 18.73 -7.62
CA GLY A 221 -10.25 17.83 -8.49
C GLY A 221 -8.94 18.42 -9.01
N LYS A 222 -8.95 19.68 -9.47
CA LYS A 222 -7.75 20.40 -9.92
C LYS A 222 -6.73 20.61 -8.79
N MET A 223 -7.21 20.95 -7.60
CA MET A 223 -6.37 21.09 -6.42
C MET A 223 -5.67 19.75 -6.11
N LEU A 224 -6.44 18.66 -5.99
CA LEU A 224 -5.90 17.32 -5.67
C LEU A 224 -4.96 16.77 -6.77
N LEU A 225 -5.23 17.06 -8.04
CA LEU A 225 -4.37 16.68 -9.17
C LEU A 225 -2.99 17.36 -9.08
N THR A 226 -2.94 18.58 -8.54
CA THR A 226 -1.72 19.38 -8.47
C THR A 226 -0.99 19.18 -7.14
N SER A 227 -1.64 19.51 -6.02
CA SER A 227 -1.04 19.45 -4.68
C SER A 227 -0.82 18.02 -4.23
N GLY A 228 -1.80 17.13 -4.48
CA GLY A 228 -1.67 15.70 -4.17
C GLY A 228 -0.50 15.07 -4.91
N TYR A 229 -0.29 15.43 -6.19
CA TYR A 229 0.85 14.96 -6.96
C TYR A 229 2.20 15.46 -6.40
N GLN A 230 2.29 16.74 -6.01
CA GLN A 230 3.52 17.30 -5.44
C GLN A 230 3.99 16.54 -4.19
N LEU A 231 3.06 16.01 -3.40
CA LEU A 231 3.37 15.23 -2.21
C LEU A 231 3.93 13.84 -2.54
N VAL A 232 3.47 13.20 -3.61
CA VAL A 232 3.77 11.78 -3.88
C VAL A 232 4.86 11.53 -4.92
N ARG A 233 5.15 12.50 -5.79
CA ARG A 233 5.95 12.32 -7.03
C ARG A 233 7.43 11.96 -6.83
N ASP A 234 7.98 12.07 -5.64
CA ASP A 234 9.42 11.90 -5.37
C ASP A 234 9.72 10.62 -4.56
N ASN A 235 8.73 9.75 -4.32
CA ASN A 235 8.92 8.51 -3.55
C ASN A 235 8.13 7.34 -4.15
N SER A 236 8.85 6.29 -4.59
CA SER A 236 8.26 5.13 -5.26
C SER A 236 7.28 4.31 -4.43
N LYS A 237 7.24 4.49 -3.09
CA LYS A 237 6.21 3.87 -2.26
C LYS A 237 4.78 4.29 -2.66
N PHE A 238 4.62 5.48 -3.22
CA PHE A 238 3.32 6.04 -3.59
C PHE A 238 2.86 5.68 -5.01
N LEU A 239 3.31 4.54 -5.55
CA LEU A 239 2.91 4.08 -6.89
C LEU A 239 1.38 3.94 -7.02
N HIS A 240 0.71 3.51 -5.95
CA HIS A 240 -0.75 3.48 -5.88
C HIS A 240 -1.35 4.85 -6.19
N GLN A 241 -0.89 5.89 -5.49
CA GLN A 241 -1.39 7.26 -5.64
C GLN A 241 -1.09 7.83 -7.03
N ILE A 242 0.05 7.48 -7.64
CA ILE A 242 0.33 7.81 -9.05
C ILE A 242 -0.72 7.16 -9.97
N GLY A 243 -1.09 5.91 -9.71
CA GLY A 243 -2.18 5.24 -10.42
C GLY A 243 -3.49 6.02 -10.35
N LEU A 244 -3.88 6.53 -9.17
CA LEU A 244 -5.09 7.34 -9.00
C LEU A 244 -5.01 8.68 -9.76
N GLN A 245 -3.84 9.32 -9.80
CA GLN A 245 -3.61 10.53 -10.60
C GLN A 245 -3.81 10.26 -12.10
N ILE A 246 -3.31 9.13 -12.61
CA ILE A 246 -3.48 8.71 -14.00
C ILE A 246 -4.98 8.43 -14.30
N GLN A 247 -5.69 7.76 -13.39
CA GLN A 247 -7.12 7.50 -13.53
C GLN A 247 -7.94 8.79 -13.63
N TYR A 248 -7.63 9.79 -12.80
CA TYR A 248 -8.27 11.10 -12.88
C TYR A 248 -8.00 11.78 -14.23
N CYS A 249 -6.75 11.73 -14.71
CA CYS A 249 -6.40 12.27 -16.02
C CYS A 249 -7.19 11.60 -17.15
N ALA A 250 -7.38 10.28 -17.08
CA ALA A 250 -8.17 9.53 -18.05
C ALA A 250 -9.66 9.95 -18.05
N ILE A 251 -10.27 10.11 -16.87
CA ILE A 251 -11.68 10.51 -16.73
C ILE A 251 -11.93 11.90 -17.33
N HIS A 252 -10.98 12.82 -17.16
CA HIS A 252 -11.11 14.23 -17.59
C HIS A 252 -10.39 14.53 -18.92
N GLN A 253 -10.00 13.50 -19.68
CA GLN A 253 -9.29 13.63 -20.97
C GLN A 253 -8.02 14.50 -20.90
N LEU A 254 -7.32 14.51 -19.76
CA LEU A 254 -6.06 15.23 -19.55
C LEU A 254 -4.87 14.38 -20.04
N ILE A 255 -4.90 14.00 -21.32
CA ILE A 255 -4.02 12.98 -21.90
C ILE A 255 -2.53 13.29 -21.67
N GLU A 256 -2.09 14.53 -21.93
CA GLU A 256 -0.68 14.92 -21.78
C GLU A 256 -0.21 14.82 -20.33
N THR A 257 -1.03 15.29 -19.38
CA THR A 257 -0.71 15.20 -17.94
C THR A 257 -0.67 13.74 -17.49
N GLY A 258 -1.62 12.93 -17.96
CA GLY A 258 -1.63 11.49 -17.68
C GLY A 258 -0.38 10.80 -18.20
N MET A 259 0.00 11.06 -19.46
CA MET A 259 1.19 10.47 -20.07
C MET A 259 2.49 10.92 -19.39
N ASP A 260 2.57 12.18 -18.95
CA ASP A 260 3.69 12.63 -18.12
C ASP A 260 3.83 11.79 -16.84
N ARG A 261 2.71 11.46 -16.16
CA ARG A 261 2.75 10.59 -14.97
C ARG A 261 3.15 9.16 -15.32
N VAL A 262 2.69 8.62 -16.45
CA VAL A 262 3.12 7.29 -16.91
C VAL A 262 4.63 7.27 -17.11
N LEU A 263 5.17 8.20 -17.90
CA LEU A 263 6.57 8.22 -18.30
C LEU A 263 7.51 8.47 -17.10
N ASN A 264 7.19 9.43 -16.24
CA ASN A 264 8.05 9.78 -15.11
C ASN A 264 8.12 8.68 -14.03
N HIS A 265 7.09 7.83 -13.95
CA HIS A 265 6.95 6.85 -12.86
C HIS A 265 6.98 5.39 -13.30
N TYR A 266 7.19 5.10 -14.60
CA TYR A 266 7.26 3.72 -15.08
C TYR A 266 8.36 2.91 -14.36
N ASP A 267 9.55 3.50 -14.15
CA ASP A 267 10.67 2.83 -13.47
C ASP A 267 10.37 2.49 -12.00
N TRP A 268 9.31 3.07 -11.41
CA TRP A 268 8.90 2.72 -10.05
C TRP A 268 8.31 1.32 -9.97
N LEU A 269 7.88 0.71 -11.07
CA LEU A 269 7.47 -0.69 -11.11
C LEU A 269 8.60 -1.65 -10.70
N PHE A 270 9.87 -1.23 -10.85
CA PHE A 270 11.03 -2.01 -10.41
C PHE A 270 11.51 -1.66 -8.99
N LYS A 271 10.96 -0.60 -8.39
CA LYS A 271 11.35 -0.06 -7.06
C LYS A 271 10.27 -0.28 -6.01
N ASN A 272 9.02 -0.32 -6.45
CA ASN A 272 7.86 -0.67 -5.67
C ASN A 272 7.54 -2.15 -5.92
N ILE A 273 7.16 -2.82 -4.87
CA ILE A 273 6.96 -4.28 -4.79
C ILE A 273 5.60 -4.62 -4.21
N ASP A 274 4.85 -3.60 -3.77
CA ASP A 274 3.47 -3.75 -3.34
C ASP A 274 2.59 -3.94 -4.57
N GLN A 275 2.04 -5.15 -4.69
CA GLN A 275 1.23 -5.55 -5.85
C GLN A 275 -0.05 -4.72 -5.96
N ARG A 276 -0.54 -4.12 -4.85
CA ARG A 276 -1.69 -3.18 -4.87
C ARG A 276 -1.34 -1.91 -5.63
N GLY A 277 -0.11 -1.41 -5.47
CA GLY A 277 0.40 -0.24 -6.18
C GLY A 277 0.53 -0.49 -7.68
N HIS A 278 1.08 -1.65 -8.05
CA HIS A 278 1.18 -2.12 -9.44
C HIS A 278 -0.21 -2.22 -10.08
N TYR A 279 -1.16 -2.87 -9.41
CA TYR A 279 -2.54 -2.97 -9.87
C TYR A 279 -3.16 -1.59 -10.17
N GLN A 280 -3.06 -0.63 -9.24
CA GLN A 280 -3.62 0.72 -9.44
C GLN A 280 -2.92 1.53 -10.53
N TYR A 281 -1.61 1.33 -10.70
CA TYR A 281 -0.87 1.95 -11.79
C TYR A 281 -1.32 1.39 -13.14
N PHE A 282 -1.33 0.07 -13.31
CA PHE A 282 -1.69 -0.59 -14.57
C PHE A 282 -3.14 -0.31 -14.99
N ILE A 283 -4.10 -0.32 -14.07
CA ILE A 283 -5.48 0.06 -14.38
C ILE A 283 -5.60 1.54 -14.76
N GLY A 284 -4.83 2.43 -14.11
CA GLY A 284 -4.77 3.84 -14.46
C GLY A 284 -4.26 4.05 -15.89
N VAL A 285 -3.15 3.42 -16.24
CA VAL A 285 -2.60 3.46 -17.60
C VAL A 285 -3.60 2.89 -18.62
N SER A 286 -4.27 1.79 -18.29
CA SER A 286 -5.31 1.19 -19.14
C SER A 286 -6.48 2.16 -19.38
N MET A 287 -6.97 2.84 -18.34
CA MET A 287 -8.00 3.87 -18.48
C MET A 287 -7.53 5.02 -19.37
N LEU A 288 -6.29 5.49 -19.19
CA LEU A 288 -5.72 6.58 -19.98
C LEU A 288 -5.62 6.18 -21.46
N LEU A 289 -5.13 4.98 -21.77
CA LEU A 289 -5.01 4.48 -23.13
C LEU A 289 -6.37 4.25 -23.79
N LYS A 290 -7.38 3.82 -23.03
CA LYS A 290 -8.76 3.79 -23.51
C LYS A 290 -9.25 5.20 -23.87
N SER A 291 -8.95 6.21 -23.04
CA SER A 291 -9.27 7.61 -23.35
C SER A 291 -8.53 8.11 -24.60
N VAL A 292 -7.25 7.74 -24.80
CA VAL A 292 -6.49 8.06 -26.01
C VAL A 292 -7.13 7.45 -27.26
N HIS A 293 -7.59 6.21 -27.17
CA HIS A 293 -8.25 5.53 -28.28
C HIS A 293 -9.55 6.25 -28.69
N LEU A 294 -10.35 6.67 -27.71
CA LEU A 294 -11.59 7.43 -27.95
C LEU A 294 -11.33 8.82 -28.54
N ASP A 295 -10.18 9.45 -28.23
CA ASP A 295 -9.69 10.69 -28.85
C ASP A 295 -9.23 10.48 -30.32
N GLY A 296 -9.35 9.26 -30.87
CA GLY A 296 -9.05 8.94 -32.26
C GLY A 296 -7.55 8.81 -32.57
N LYS A 297 -6.67 8.84 -31.56
CA LYS A 297 -5.23 8.69 -31.75
C LYS A 297 -4.90 7.23 -32.08
N THR A 298 -4.25 7.02 -33.21
CA THR A 298 -3.80 5.69 -33.69
C THR A 298 -2.34 5.40 -33.37
N SER A 299 -1.60 6.41 -32.91
CA SER A 299 -0.15 6.36 -32.67
C SER A 299 0.23 7.28 -31.50
N LEU A 300 1.16 6.85 -30.65
CA LEU A 300 1.75 7.64 -29.58
C LEU A 300 3.26 7.62 -29.67
N LEU A 301 3.88 8.81 -29.64
CA LEU A 301 5.32 8.94 -29.51
C LEU A 301 5.68 9.03 -28.02
N LEU A 302 6.32 8.00 -27.49
CA LEU A 302 6.65 7.86 -26.06
C LEU A 302 8.12 7.50 -25.88
N ALA A 303 8.80 8.19 -24.96
CA ALA A 303 10.16 7.89 -24.55
C ALA A 303 10.16 6.84 -23.42
N MET A 304 9.79 5.60 -23.75
CA MET A 304 9.81 4.49 -22.79
C MET A 304 11.25 4.02 -22.51
N PRO A 305 11.57 3.58 -21.29
CA PRO A 305 12.88 3.04 -20.98
C PRO A 305 13.12 1.70 -21.68
N LYS A 306 14.38 1.34 -21.92
CA LYS A 306 14.77 0.04 -22.53
C LYS A 306 14.34 -1.18 -21.71
N SER A 307 14.03 -0.99 -20.43
CA SER A 307 13.48 -2.01 -19.54
C SER A 307 12.00 -2.29 -19.80
N PHE A 308 11.31 -1.49 -20.61
CA PHE A 308 9.92 -1.74 -20.98
C PHE A 308 9.81 -2.96 -21.90
N GLU A 309 8.93 -3.91 -21.55
CA GLU A 309 8.77 -5.18 -22.29
C GLU A 309 8.39 -4.96 -23.77
N LEU A 310 7.65 -3.90 -24.09
CA LEU A 310 7.28 -3.57 -25.47
C LEU A 310 8.21 -2.52 -26.11
N PHE A 311 9.36 -2.23 -25.50
CA PHE A 311 10.28 -1.19 -25.99
C PHE A 311 10.60 -1.37 -27.48
N ASN A 312 10.52 -0.26 -28.21
CA ASN A 312 11.01 -0.19 -29.59
C ASN A 312 11.77 1.11 -29.81
N GLU A 313 12.78 1.07 -30.69
CA GLU A 313 13.68 2.21 -30.93
C GLU A 313 12.98 3.40 -31.59
N SER A 314 11.88 3.18 -32.31
CA SER A 314 11.13 4.26 -32.96
C SER A 314 10.40 5.16 -31.97
N GLY A 315 10.19 4.69 -30.74
CA GLY A 315 9.36 5.37 -29.73
C GLY A 315 7.89 5.47 -30.12
N ASN A 316 7.49 4.90 -31.26
CA ASN A 316 6.13 4.95 -31.75
C ASN A 316 5.36 3.70 -31.32
N TYR A 317 4.24 3.90 -30.65
CA TYR A 317 3.44 2.83 -30.07
C TYR A 317 1.99 2.90 -30.56
N ASN A 318 1.41 1.74 -30.82
CA ASN A 318 -0.02 1.60 -31.05
C ASN A 318 -0.75 1.66 -29.68
N PRO A 319 -1.70 2.59 -29.48
CA PRO A 319 -2.41 2.73 -28.20
C PRO A 319 -3.18 1.47 -27.77
N GLN A 320 -3.75 0.72 -28.72
CA GLN A 320 -4.46 -0.52 -28.43
C GLN A 320 -3.48 -1.60 -27.92
N ALA A 321 -2.32 -1.75 -28.56
CA ALA A 321 -1.32 -2.71 -28.11
C ALA A 321 -0.79 -2.38 -26.71
N LEU A 322 -0.60 -1.09 -26.39
CA LEU A 322 -0.27 -0.66 -25.03
C LEU A 322 -1.41 -0.95 -24.05
N PHE A 323 -2.66 -0.69 -24.46
CA PHE A 323 -3.84 -0.97 -23.63
C PHE A 323 -3.89 -2.45 -23.28
N ASP A 324 -3.80 -3.33 -24.28
CA ASP A 324 -3.85 -4.78 -24.08
C ASP A 324 -2.76 -5.26 -23.13
N TYR A 325 -1.55 -4.71 -23.26
CA TYR A 325 -0.44 -5.01 -22.35
C TYR A 325 -0.73 -4.60 -20.91
N PHE A 326 -1.03 -3.33 -20.66
CA PHE A 326 -1.26 -2.84 -19.30
C PHE A 326 -2.52 -3.42 -18.67
N TYR A 327 -3.57 -3.65 -19.47
CA TYR A 327 -4.78 -4.32 -19.03
C TYR A 327 -4.49 -5.76 -18.60
N SER A 328 -3.70 -6.51 -19.39
CA SER A 328 -3.34 -7.88 -19.04
C SER A 328 -2.55 -7.96 -17.72
N LYS A 329 -1.61 -7.03 -17.48
CA LYS A 329 -0.85 -6.96 -16.22
C LYS A 329 -1.76 -6.61 -15.03
N ALA A 330 -2.72 -5.71 -15.21
CA ALA A 330 -3.71 -5.40 -14.17
C ALA A 330 -4.60 -6.62 -13.87
N LEU A 331 -5.06 -7.32 -14.91
CA LEU A 331 -5.93 -8.48 -14.80
C LEU A 331 -5.22 -9.66 -14.11
N GLU A 332 -3.96 -9.92 -14.43
CA GLU A 332 -3.16 -10.97 -13.78
C GLU A 332 -3.10 -10.78 -12.25
N ILE A 333 -2.82 -9.55 -11.81
CA ILE A 333 -2.78 -9.21 -10.38
C ILE A 333 -4.19 -9.33 -9.75
N ALA A 334 -5.22 -8.83 -10.44
CA ALA A 334 -6.60 -8.90 -9.98
C ALA A 334 -7.06 -10.34 -9.78
N GLU A 335 -6.86 -11.21 -10.78
CA GLU A 335 -7.21 -12.63 -10.71
C GLU A 335 -6.47 -13.34 -9.56
N ALA A 336 -5.21 -12.98 -9.31
CA ALA A 336 -4.44 -13.57 -8.22
C ALA A 336 -4.99 -13.19 -6.84
N PHE A 337 -5.36 -11.92 -6.63
CA PHE A 337 -6.02 -11.49 -5.39
C PHE A 337 -7.43 -12.07 -5.24
N ASP A 338 -8.22 -12.07 -6.30
CA ASP A 338 -9.57 -12.63 -6.33
C ASP A 338 -9.55 -14.14 -5.99
N ARG A 339 -8.60 -14.89 -6.56
CA ARG A 339 -8.36 -16.29 -6.22
C ARG A 339 -7.95 -16.50 -4.77
N ARG A 340 -7.10 -15.62 -4.21
CA ARG A 340 -6.75 -15.65 -2.77
C ARG A 340 -7.99 -15.46 -1.90
N ASN A 341 -8.88 -14.55 -2.31
CA ASN A 341 -9.99 -14.07 -1.50
C ASN A 341 -11.30 -14.85 -1.70
N ASP A 342 -11.35 -15.71 -2.73
CA ASP A 342 -12.55 -16.43 -3.19
C ASP A 342 -13.70 -15.49 -3.59
N ASN A 343 -13.38 -14.48 -4.42
CA ASN A 343 -14.38 -13.55 -4.95
C ASN A 343 -13.96 -13.00 -6.34
N LYS A 344 -14.61 -11.92 -6.81
CA LYS A 344 -14.29 -11.20 -8.05
C LYS A 344 -14.05 -9.70 -7.83
N PHE A 345 -13.69 -9.33 -6.61
CA PHE A 345 -13.68 -7.93 -6.20
C PHE A 345 -12.76 -7.07 -7.07
N TYR A 346 -11.52 -7.51 -7.33
CA TYR A 346 -10.57 -6.72 -8.10
C TYR A 346 -10.94 -6.67 -9.59
N GLN A 347 -11.38 -7.78 -10.19
CA GLN A 347 -11.85 -7.79 -11.57
C GLN A 347 -13.06 -6.87 -11.78
N ASP A 348 -14.06 -6.92 -10.88
CA ASP A 348 -15.22 -6.03 -10.95
C ASP A 348 -14.83 -4.54 -10.87
N GLN A 349 -13.75 -4.22 -10.13
CA GLN A 349 -13.22 -2.85 -10.07
C GLN A 349 -12.55 -2.43 -11.39
N ILE A 350 -11.87 -3.33 -12.09
CA ILE A 350 -11.34 -3.06 -13.44
C ILE A 350 -12.48 -2.66 -14.37
N GLU A 351 -13.53 -3.48 -14.44
CA GLU A 351 -14.67 -3.25 -15.32
C GLU A 351 -15.38 -1.93 -15.00
N LYS A 352 -15.67 -1.67 -13.71
CA LYS A 352 -16.30 -0.43 -13.25
C LYS A 352 -15.50 0.79 -13.64
N LYS A 353 -14.18 0.77 -13.42
CA LYS A 353 -13.28 1.88 -13.72
C LYS A 353 -13.15 2.12 -15.22
N LEU A 354 -13.00 1.08 -16.04
CA LEU A 354 -12.99 1.23 -17.50
C LEU A 354 -14.33 1.73 -18.05
N ALA A 355 -15.47 1.38 -17.43
CA ALA A 355 -16.79 1.89 -17.83
C ALA A 355 -16.97 3.39 -17.55
N MET A 356 -16.12 4.00 -16.71
CA MET A 356 -16.13 5.46 -16.48
C MET A 356 -15.59 6.24 -17.68
N ILE A 357 -14.76 5.60 -18.51
CA ILE A 357 -14.22 6.20 -19.73
C ILE A 357 -15.28 6.04 -20.82
N LYS A 358 -16.09 7.08 -21.01
CA LYS A 358 -17.13 7.17 -22.04
C LYS A 358 -16.65 7.99 -23.23
N ALA A 359 -17.14 7.62 -24.41
CA ALA A 359 -16.92 8.33 -25.67
C ALA A 359 -17.58 9.72 -25.67
#